data_AF-A0A1Y3MXL9-F1
#
_entry.id   AF-A0A1Y3MXL9-F1
#
_cell.length_a   1.000
_cell.length_b   1.000
_cell.length_c   1.000
_cell.angle_alpha   90.00
_cell.angle_beta   90.00
_cell.angle_gamma   90.00
#
_symmetry.space_group_name_H-M   'P 1'
#
loop_
_entity.id
_entity.type
_entity.pdbx_description
1 polymer ?
#
loop_
_entity_poly.entity_id
_entity_poly.type
_entity_poly.pdbx_seq_one_letter_code
_entity_poly.pdbx_strand_id
1 'polypeptide(L)'
;MINYLFIIFLFFIVTLKAITIQNENDFIEKLTKSISDTTINLTIDTNIVVSKNFTLSTKIKKVSLNGKLSTSILTLDYPLYFDNHVEEVELKNITINGSLLFHNNKKITLDTIILNGNINTDMNDSINEYIKFNKLSYQPIENKKNHHCINIQGNLEITNSEFYGSSSCQERVLNYDGMGNYEITIKNSSISGEYQCSCLTISSSKKADIQYTYFEKGFSGDGKEGGSAIRMISTYKNLS
;
A
#
# COMPACT_ATOMS: atom_id res chain seq x y z
N MET A 1 11.88 4.33 -50.23
CA MET A 1 10.89 3.77 -49.29
C MET A 1 11.43 3.54 -47.87
N ILE A 2 12.69 3.18 -47.68
CA ILE A 2 13.27 2.92 -46.34
C ILE A 2 13.29 4.18 -45.42
N ASN A 3 13.49 5.38 -45.98
CA ASN A 3 13.52 6.62 -45.17
C ASN A 3 12.16 7.08 -44.61
N TYR A 4 11.03 6.63 -45.16
CA TYR A 4 9.70 7.00 -44.64
C TYR A 4 9.27 6.14 -43.44
N LEU A 5 9.77 4.91 -43.32
CA LEU A 5 9.47 4.03 -42.19
C LEU A 5 10.13 4.52 -40.89
N PHE A 6 11.29 5.17 -40.99
CA PHE A 6 12.01 5.71 -39.82
C PHE A 6 11.32 6.94 -39.20
N ILE A 7 10.64 7.75 -40.02
CA ILE A 7 9.89 8.94 -39.57
C ILE A 7 8.60 8.55 -38.85
N ILE A 8 7.94 7.46 -39.26
CA ILE A 8 6.75 6.92 -38.58
C ILE A 8 7.11 6.35 -37.21
N PHE A 9 8.32 5.80 -37.05
CA PHE A 9 8.81 5.29 -35.76
C PHE A 9 9.16 6.42 -34.77
N LEU A 10 9.61 7.58 -35.25
CA LEU A 10 9.89 8.77 -34.44
C LEU A 10 8.63 9.45 -33.89
N PHE A 11 7.47 9.28 -34.53
CA PHE A 11 6.20 9.83 -34.05
C PHE A 11 5.55 9.03 -32.90
N PHE A 12 6.03 7.81 -32.62
CA PHE A 12 5.50 6.97 -31.54
C PHE A 12 6.25 7.08 -30.22
N ILE A 13 7.18 8.04 -30.07
CA ILE A 13 7.65 8.46 -28.75
C ILE A 13 6.59 9.39 -28.16
N VAL A 14 5.40 8.85 -27.88
CA VAL A 14 4.43 9.51 -27.01
C VAL A 14 5.02 9.41 -25.61
N THR A 15 5.81 10.40 -25.23
CA THR A 15 6.20 10.57 -23.83
C THR A 15 4.91 10.84 -23.06
N LEU A 16 4.46 9.85 -22.28
CA LEU A 16 3.39 10.05 -21.31
C LEU A 16 3.86 11.11 -20.32
N LYS A 17 3.44 12.35 -20.54
CA LYS A 17 3.82 13.47 -19.69
C LYS A 17 3.10 13.31 -18.36
N ALA A 18 3.86 13.14 -17.28
CA ALA A 18 3.30 13.18 -15.94
C ALA A 18 2.66 14.56 -15.71
N ILE A 19 1.48 14.57 -15.10
CA ILE A 19 0.74 15.79 -14.80
C ILE A 19 1.09 16.20 -13.38
N THR A 20 1.70 17.36 -13.21
CA THR A 20 1.95 17.90 -11.88
C THR A 20 0.63 18.41 -11.28
N ILE A 21 0.35 18.01 -10.04
CA ILE A 21 -0.84 18.37 -9.27
C ILE A 21 -0.42 19.39 -8.20
N GLN A 22 -1.10 20.53 -8.16
CA GLN A 22 -0.71 21.66 -7.29
C GLN A 22 -1.67 21.86 -6.10
N ASN A 23 -2.87 21.28 -6.17
CA ASN A 23 -3.91 21.45 -5.17
C ASN A 23 -4.90 20.28 -5.17
N GLU A 24 -5.83 20.30 -4.22
CA GLU A 24 -6.88 19.29 -4.06
C GLU A 24 -7.76 19.14 -5.31
N ASN A 25 -8.18 20.26 -5.92
CA ASN A 25 -9.08 20.21 -7.06
C ASN A 25 -8.39 19.56 -8.26
N ASP A 26 -7.11 19.87 -8.51
CA ASP A 26 -6.33 19.20 -9.56
C ASP A 26 -6.25 17.70 -9.29
N PHE A 27 -5.98 17.30 -8.04
CA PHE A 27 -5.90 15.89 -7.65
C PHE A 27 -7.20 15.14 -7.92
N ILE A 28 -8.31 15.66 -7.41
CA ILE A 28 -9.63 15.03 -7.57
C ILE A 28 -10.05 15.05 -9.04
N GLU A 29 -9.88 16.16 -9.75
CA GLU A 29 -10.30 16.27 -11.15
C GLU A 29 -9.55 15.27 -12.03
N LYS A 30 -8.23 15.13 -11.87
CA LYS A 30 -7.44 14.22 -12.70
C LYS A 30 -7.76 12.74 -12.45
N LEU A 31 -8.15 12.39 -11.23
CA LEU A 31 -8.57 11.03 -10.91
C LEU A 31 -10.00 10.73 -11.38
N THR A 32 -10.93 11.67 -11.16
CA THR A 32 -12.37 11.45 -11.39
C THR A 32 -12.84 11.69 -12.83
N LYS A 33 -12.16 12.57 -13.60
CA LYS A 33 -12.50 12.85 -15.01
C LYS A 33 -11.60 12.14 -16.01
N SER A 34 -10.97 11.04 -15.59
CA SER A 34 -10.09 10.26 -16.43
C SER A 34 -10.87 9.49 -17.51
N ILE A 35 -10.23 9.25 -18.65
CA ILE A 35 -10.81 8.46 -19.74
C ILE A 35 -10.67 6.96 -19.39
N SER A 36 -11.67 6.16 -19.76
CA SER A 36 -11.64 4.70 -19.53
C SER A 36 -10.38 4.04 -20.07
N ASP A 37 -9.87 3.05 -19.33
CA ASP A 37 -8.71 2.21 -19.64
C ASP A 37 -7.38 2.99 -19.83
N THR A 38 -7.30 4.19 -19.27
CA THR A 38 -6.07 5.00 -19.32
C THR A 38 -5.12 4.76 -18.15
N THR A 39 -3.87 5.14 -18.34
CA THR A 39 -2.88 5.27 -17.26
C THR A 39 -2.79 6.73 -16.84
N ILE A 40 -3.03 6.99 -15.57
CA ILE A 40 -2.93 8.31 -14.96
C ILE A 40 -1.59 8.39 -14.23
N ASN A 41 -0.69 9.26 -14.70
CA ASN A 41 0.59 9.52 -14.07
C ASN A 41 0.59 10.93 -13.49
N LEU A 42 0.48 11.04 -12.17
CA LEU A 42 0.48 12.32 -11.44
C LEU A 42 1.81 12.54 -10.72
N THR A 43 2.26 13.78 -10.70
CA THR A 43 3.42 14.22 -9.93
C THR A 43 2.98 15.15 -8.81
N ILE A 44 3.22 14.75 -7.57
CA ILE A 44 3.07 15.58 -6.37
C ILE A 44 4.43 16.18 -6.09
N ASP A 45 4.57 17.50 -6.08
CA ASP A 45 5.82 18.20 -5.75
C ASP A 45 5.68 19.12 -4.53
N THR A 46 4.48 19.23 -3.98
CA THR A 46 4.11 20.08 -2.84
C THR A 46 3.28 19.31 -1.80
N ASN A 47 2.88 19.99 -0.74
CA ASN A 47 1.90 19.47 0.20
C ASN A 47 0.48 19.65 -0.37
N ILE A 48 -0.25 18.56 -0.56
CA ILE A 48 -1.64 18.54 -0.99
C ILE A 48 -2.48 18.01 0.17
N VAL A 49 -3.50 18.78 0.57
CA VAL A 49 -4.52 18.36 1.53
C VAL A 49 -5.78 18.01 0.76
N VAL A 50 -6.25 16.78 0.89
CA VAL A 50 -7.50 16.29 0.31
C VAL A 50 -8.52 16.18 1.44
N SER A 51 -9.38 17.20 1.50
CA SER A 51 -10.41 17.38 2.51
C SER A 51 -11.77 16.83 2.09
N LYS A 52 -11.91 16.40 0.82
CA LYS A 52 -13.16 15.86 0.28
C LYS A 52 -13.04 14.38 -0.04
N ASN A 53 -14.08 13.64 0.33
CA ASN A 53 -14.27 12.30 -0.20
C ASN A 53 -14.62 12.35 -1.69
N PHE A 54 -14.12 11.39 -2.46
CA PHE A 54 -14.45 11.24 -3.87
C PHE A 54 -14.42 9.76 -4.26
N THR A 55 -15.08 9.42 -5.36
CA THR A 55 -15.11 8.07 -5.91
C THR A 55 -14.58 8.08 -7.33
N LEU A 56 -13.95 6.97 -7.72
CA LEU A 56 -13.51 6.74 -9.09
C LEU A 56 -14.70 6.10 -9.84
N SER A 57 -15.16 6.74 -10.91
CA SER A 57 -16.34 6.28 -11.66
C SER A 57 -15.99 5.64 -13.01
N THR A 58 -14.75 5.85 -13.47
CA THR A 58 -14.25 5.34 -14.73
C THR A 58 -13.23 4.24 -14.48
N LYS A 59 -13.24 3.22 -15.34
CA LYS A 59 -12.23 2.17 -15.27
C LYS A 59 -10.87 2.74 -15.66
N ILE A 60 -9.87 2.59 -14.80
CA ILE A 60 -8.51 3.11 -14.94
C ILE A 60 -7.56 1.91 -14.94
N LYS A 61 -6.70 1.85 -15.95
CA LYS A 61 -5.72 0.76 -16.06
C LYS A 61 -4.65 0.89 -14.97
N LYS A 62 -4.15 2.10 -14.73
CA LYS A 62 -3.13 2.35 -13.72
C LYS A 62 -3.22 3.77 -13.17
N VAL A 63 -3.13 3.92 -11.85
CA VAL A 63 -2.84 5.19 -11.18
C VAL A 63 -1.41 5.15 -10.66
N SER A 64 -0.58 6.09 -11.10
CA SER A 64 0.78 6.30 -10.60
C SER A 64 0.90 7.68 -9.95
N LEU A 65 1.15 7.72 -8.65
CA LEU A 65 1.44 8.95 -7.91
C LEU A 65 2.93 8.98 -7.58
N ASN A 66 3.65 9.91 -8.19
CA ASN A 66 5.09 10.06 -8.01
C ASN A 66 5.40 11.38 -7.34
N GLY A 67 6.39 11.40 -6.47
CA GLY A 67 6.89 12.65 -5.91
C GLY A 67 8.36 12.61 -5.56
N LYS A 68 8.70 13.41 -4.55
CA LYS A 68 10.00 13.54 -3.92
C LYS A 68 9.77 13.59 -2.41
N LEU A 69 10.28 12.60 -1.67
CA LEU A 69 10.03 12.43 -0.23
C LEU A 69 10.20 13.71 0.62
N SER A 70 11.13 14.59 0.23
CA SER A 70 11.40 15.84 0.95
C SER A 70 10.30 16.90 0.85
N THR A 71 9.45 16.84 -0.17
CA THR A 71 8.48 17.93 -0.48
C THR A 71 7.07 17.42 -0.77
N SER A 72 6.93 16.17 -1.20
CA SER A 72 5.66 15.60 -1.66
C SER A 72 4.91 14.96 -0.50
N ILE A 73 3.96 15.70 0.05
CA ILE A 73 3.12 15.26 1.17
C ILE A 73 1.67 15.22 0.69
N LEU A 74 1.01 14.09 0.87
CA LEU A 74 -0.42 13.92 0.62
C LEU A 74 -1.12 13.69 1.95
N THR A 75 -1.89 14.68 2.40
CA THR A 75 -2.70 14.59 3.61
C THR A 75 -4.15 14.30 3.22
N LEU A 76 -4.76 13.28 3.81
CA LEU A 76 -6.07 12.78 3.46
C LEU A 76 -6.98 12.80 4.69
N ASP A 77 -8.01 13.65 4.67
CA ASP A 77 -9.05 13.67 5.73
C ASP A 77 -10.00 12.47 5.60
N TYR A 78 -10.15 11.98 4.36
CA TYR A 78 -10.91 10.79 4.01
C TYR A 78 -9.99 9.73 3.43
N PRO A 79 -10.24 8.44 3.67
CA PRO A 79 -9.40 7.41 3.09
C PRO A 79 -9.35 7.47 1.55
N LEU A 80 -8.17 7.33 0.97
CA LEU A 80 -8.01 7.21 -0.48
C LEU A 80 -8.34 5.78 -0.88
N TYR A 81 -9.47 5.61 -1.57
CA TYR A 81 -10.02 4.31 -1.93
C TYR A 81 -9.76 3.98 -3.39
N PHE A 82 -8.97 2.93 -3.63
CA PHE A 82 -8.77 2.33 -4.94
C PHE A 82 -9.61 1.05 -5.03
N ASP A 83 -10.78 1.17 -5.63
CA ASP A 83 -11.70 0.04 -5.81
C ASP A 83 -11.43 -0.71 -7.13
N ASN A 84 -12.39 -1.54 -7.53
CA ASN A 84 -12.35 -2.34 -8.75
C ASN A 84 -12.33 -1.51 -10.04
N HIS A 85 -12.51 -0.19 -9.96
CA HIS A 85 -12.29 0.70 -11.09
C HIS A 85 -10.81 0.88 -11.40
N VAL A 86 -9.87 0.57 -10.49
CA VAL A 86 -8.43 0.71 -10.73
C VAL A 86 -7.75 -0.65 -10.79
N GLU A 87 -7.16 -1.02 -11.93
CA GLU A 87 -6.46 -2.31 -12.02
C GLU A 87 -5.10 -2.28 -11.30
N GLU A 88 -4.31 -1.23 -11.50
CA GLU A 88 -2.97 -1.09 -10.92
C GLU A 88 -2.80 0.23 -10.16
N VAL A 89 -2.19 0.17 -8.97
CA VAL A 89 -1.82 1.33 -8.16
C VAL A 89 -0.32 1.35 -7.91
N GLU A 90 0.32 2.48 -8.14
CA GLU A 90 1.73 2.71 -7.87
C GLU A 90 1.91 4.04 -7.14
N LEU A 91 2.36 3.99 -5.90
CA LEU A 91 2.69 5.16 -5.10
C LEU A 91 4.19 5.18 -4.88
N LYS A 92 4.85 6.29 -5.20
CA LYS A 92 6.31 6.38 -5.14
C LYS A 92 6.84 7.71 -4.63
N ASN A 93 7.83 7.64 -3.72
CA ASN A 93 8.57 8.80 -3.21
C ASN A 93 7.68 9.89 -2.59
N ILE A 94 6.65 9.51 -1.84
CA ILE A 94 5.73 10.45 -1.19
C ILE A 94 5.52 10.11 0.28
N THR A 95 5.26 11.14 1.07
CA THR A 95 4.73 10.99 2.43
C THR A 95 3.21 11.05 2.36
N ILE A 96 2.52 10.11 2.99
CA ILE A 96 1.06 10.05 3.04
C ILE A 96 0.63 10.12 4.50
N ASN A 97 -0.20 11.10 4.84
CA ASN A 97 -0.86 11.22 6.13
C ASN A 97 -2.34 10.89 5.94
N GLY A 98 -2.74 9.66 6.25
CA GLY A 98 -4.09 9.19 5.98
C GLY A 98 -4.18 7.70 5.69
N SER A 99 -5.39 7.23 5.41
CA SER A 99 -5.66 5.81 5.16
C SER A 99 -5.72 5.48 3.68
N LEU A 100 -5.18 4.32 3.30
CA LEU A 100 -5.28 3.74 1.96
C LEU A 100 -6.19 2.51 2.03
N LEU A 101 -7.18 2.44 1.14
CA LEU A 101 -8.02 1.26 0.97
C LEU A 101 -7.88 0.70 -0.43
N PHE A 102 -7.80 -0.62 -0.51
CA PHE A 102 -7.65 -1.37 -1.75
C PHE A 102 -8.72 -2.44 -1.85
N HIS A 103 -9.40 -2.53 -2.99
CA HIS A 103 -10.45 -3.51 -3.23
C HIS A 103 -10.39 -3.97 -4.68
N ASN A 104 -10.12 -5.25 -4.89
CA ASN A 104 -10.09 -5.89 -6.21
C ASN A 104 -9.07 -5.27 -7.20
N ASN A 105 -7.90 -4.86 -6.72
CA ASN A 105 -6.80 -4.39 -7.57
C ASN A 105 -5.89 -5.56 -7.98
N LYS A 106 -5.45 -5.60 -9.24
CA LYS A 106 -4.50 -6.62 -9.72
C LYS A 106 -3.11 -6.41 -9.15
N LYS A 107 -2.68 -5.15 -9.03
CA LYS A 107 -1.33 -4.83 -8.57
C LYS A 107 -1.29 -3.55 -7.77
N ILE A 108 -0.71 -3.63 -6.58
CA ILE A 108 -0.45 -2.48 -5.71
C ILE A 108 1.04 -2.42 -5.42
N THR A 109 1.66 -1.26 -5.62
CA THR A 109 3.09 -1.04 -5.32
C THR A 109 3.26 0.24 -4.54
N LEU A 110 3.78 0.11 -3.32
CA LEU A 110 4.24 1.21 -2.48
C LEU A 110 5.76 1.19 -2.46
N ASP A 111 6.41 2.14 -3.15
CA ASP A 111 7.87 2.20 -3.29
C ASP A 111 8.44 3.48 -2.71
N THR A 112 9.25 3.36 -1.65
CA THR A 112 9.89 4.51 -1.00
C THR A 112 8.83 5.50 -0.48
N ILE A 113 8.05 5.03 0.49
CA ILE A 113 6.88 5.73 1.05
C ILE A 113 7.05 5.91 2.55
N ILE A 114 6.67 7.08 3.07
CA ILE A 114 6.40 7.27 4.50
C ILE A 114 4.89 7.33 4.66
N LEU A 115 4.30 6.37 5.38
CA LEU A 115 2.85 6.32 5.59
C LEU A 115 2.53 6.47 7.08
N ASN A 116 1.81 7.55 7.40
CA ASN A 116 1.22 7.81 8.70
C ASN A 116 -0.29 7.56 8.62
N GLY A 117 -0.73 6.33 8.92
CA GLY A 117 -2.14 5.95 8.78
C GLY A 117 -2.42 4.47 8.76
N ASN A 118 -3.31 4.04 7.88
CA ASN A 118 -3.78 2.66 7.80
C ASN A 118 -3.68 2.17 6.36
N ILE A 119 -3.42 0.87 6.20
CA ILE A 119 -3.56 0.18 4.92
C ILE A 119 -4.56 -0.95 5.12
N ASN A 120 -5.63 -0.98 4.32
CA ASN A 120 -6.64 -2.01 4.46
C ASN A 120 -7.06 -2.56 3.10
N THR A 121 -7.08 -3.88 2.98
CA THR A 121 -7.83 -4.58 1.95
C THR A 121 -9.17 -5.01 2.53
N ASP A 122 -10.25 -4.88 1.75
CA ASP A 122 -11.53 -5.46 2.16
C ASP A 122 -11.42 -6.99 2.21
N MET A 123 -11.64 -7.56 3.40
CA MET A 123 -11.38 -8.97 3.72
C MET A 123 -12.55 -9.92 3.41
N ASN A 124 -13.72 -9.37 3.09
CA ASN A 124 -14.94 -10.16 2.94
C ASN A 124 -15.15 -10.63 1.50
N ASP A 125 -15.03 -9.71 0.53
CA ASP A 125 -15.37 -9.95 -0.88
C ASP A 125 -14.35 -9.32 -1.86
N SER A 126 -13.14 -8.98 -1.41
CA SER A 126 -12.12 -8.39 -2.28
C SER A 126 -10.86 -9.23 -2.38
N ILE A 127 -10.39 -9.42 -3.60
CA ILE A 127 -9.17 -10.15 -3.91
C ILE A 127 -8.22 -9.19 -4.59
N ASN A 128 -7.20 -8.76 -3.86
CA ASN A 128 -6.04 -8.10 -4.46
C ASN A 128 -5.04 -9.18 -4.88
N GLU A 129 -4.59 -9.18 -6.15
CA GLU A 129 -3.78 -10.30 -6.63
C GLU A 129 -2.33 -10.22 -6.13
N TYR A 130 -1.71 -9.03 -6.20
CA TYR A 130 -0.33 -8.81 -5.79
C TYR A 130 -0.11 -7.42 -5.16
N ILE A 131 0.54 -7.41 -4.00
CA ILE A 131 0.86 -6.22 -3.21
C ILE A 131 2.34 -6.22 -2.89
N LYS A 132 3.01 -5.11 -3.21
CA LYS A 132 4.42 -4.89 -2.92
C LYS A 132 4.63 -3.67 -2.05
N PHE A 133 5.30 -3.87 -0.92
CA PHE A 133 5.88 -2.82 -0.09
C PHE A 133 7.40 -2.87 -0.23
N ASN A 134 8.00 -1.82 -0.76
CA ASN A 134 9.44 -1.68 -0.85
C ASN A 134 9.84 -0.33 -0.25
N LYS A 135 10.74 -0.34 0.73
CA LYS A 135 11.15 0.89 1.43
C LYS A 135 9.96 1.68 1.97
N LEU A 136 9.00 0.96 2.56
CA LEU A 136 7.88 1.56 3.27
C LEU A 136 8.29 1.80 4.71
N SER A 137 8.15 3.04 5.19
CA SER A 137 8.21 3.39 6.61
C SER A 137 6.80 3.67 7.10
N TYR A 138 6.28 2.81 7.98
CA TYR A 138 4.89 2.83 8.41
C TYR A 138 4.74 3.23 9.89
N GLN A 139 3.83 4.16 10.16
CA GLN A 139 3.36 4.49 11.51
C GLN A 139 1.82 4.64 11.52
N PRO A 140 1.10 4.17 12.55
CA PRO A 140 -0.33 4.38 12.66
C PRO A 140 -0.67 5.82 13.04
N ILE A 141 -1.88 6.27 12.68
CA ILE A 141 -2.42 7.54 13.21
C ILE A 141 -2.68 7.38 14.71
N GLU A 142 -2.05 8.23 15.51
CA GLU A 142 -2.32 8.35 16.94
C GLU A 142 -3.78 8.80 17.16
N ASN A 143 -4.45 8.21 18.15
CA ASN A 143 -5.84 8.50 18.55
C ASN A 143 -6.97 7.86 17.71
N LYS A 144 -6.66 7.05 16.69
CA LYS A 144 -7.67 6.21 16.00
C LYS A 144 -7.43 4.73 16.29
N LYS A 145 -8.30 4.13 17.11
CA LYS A 145 -8.23 2.70 17.42
C LYS A 145 -8.69 1.86 16.22
N ASN A 146 -7.85 0.94 15.79
CA ASN A 146 -8.16 -0.08 14.79
C ASN A 146 -7.75 -1.45 15.35
N HIS A 147 -8.49 -2.50 15.03
CA HIS A 147 -8.13 -3.86 15.44
C HIS A 147 -6.75 -4.23 14.87
N HIS A 148 -6.60 -4.03 13.56
CA HIS A 148 -5.34 -4.12 12.84
C HIS A 148 -5.05 -2.79 12.14
N CYS A 149 -3.77 -2.42 12.16
CA CYS A 149 -3.28 -1.18 11.58
C CYS A 149 -3.01 -1.32 10.08
N ILE A 150 -2.46 -2.47 9.70
CA ILE A 150 -2.34 -2.94 8.33
C ILE A 150 -3.05 -4.28 8.22
N ASN A 151 -3.92 -4.41 7.22
CA ASN A 151 -4.69 -5.62 7.00
C ASN A 151 -4.73 -5.94 5.50
N ILE A 152 -4.21 -7.11 5.12
CA ILE A 152 -3.86 -7.43 3.74
C ILE A 152 -4.29 -8.86 3.36
N GLN A 153 -4.91 -8.98 2.18
CA GLN A 153 -5.12 -10.22 1.44
C GLN A 153 -4.45 -10.15 0.05
N GLY A 154 -4.01 -11.31 -0.46
CA GLY A 154 -3.34 -11.45 -1.76
C GLY A 154 -1.89 -11.94 -1.66
N ASN A 155 -1.15 -11.96 -2.78
CA ASN A 155 0.30 -12.19 -2.70
C ASN A 155 0.98 -10.94 -2.14
N LEU A 156 1.75 -11.08 -1.06
CA LEU A 156 2.39 -9.95 -0.39
C LEU A 156 3.91 -10.08 -0.42
N GLU A 157 4.57 -9.04 -0.94
CA GLU A 157 6.03 -8.89 -0.90
C GLU A 157 6.40 -7.64 -0.12
N ILE A 158 7.13 -7.81 0.99
CA ILE A 158 7.66 -6.73 1.82
C ILE A 158 9.18 -6.79 1.78
N THR A 159 9.80 -5.67 1.42
CA THR A 159 11.26 -5.56 1.29
C THR A 159 11.79 -4.25 1.84
N ASN A 160 12.90 -4.29 2.57
CA ASN A 160 13.61 -3.10 3.05
C ASN A 160 12.70 -2.10 3.78
N SER A 161 11.72 -2.58 4.56
CA SER A 161 10.64 -1.75 5.11
C SER A 161 10.65 -1.77 6.64
N GLU A 162 10.08 -0.74 7.24
CA GLU A 162 10.03 -0.53 8.69
C GLU A 162 8.58 -0.28 9.11
N PHE A 163 8.13 -0.99 10.14
CA PHE A 163 6.76 -0.90 10.64
C PHE A 163 6.78 -0.67 12.15
N TYR A 164 6.12 0.40 12.58
CA TYR A 164 6.03 0.77 13.99
C TYR A 164 4.59 0.62 14.46
N GLY A 165 4.40 -0.09 15.57
CA GLY A 165 3.14 -0.21 16.26
C GLY A 165 2.84 0.97 17.18
N SER A 166 1.61 1.02 17.67
CA SER A 166 1.21 1.90 18.76
C SER A 166 -0.04 1.38 19.45
N SER A 167 -0.53 2.09 20.47
CA SER A 167 -1.80 1.79 21.12
C SER A 167 -3.02 1.92 20.20
N SER A 168 -2.86 2.54 19.03
CA SER A 168 -3.87 2.58 17.96
C SER A 168 -4.09 1.20 17.31
N CYS A 169 -3.11 0.29 17.37
CA CYS A 169 -3.19 -1.06 16.84
C CYS A 169 -3.60 -2.03 17.95
N GLN A 170 -4.89 -2.33 18.10
CA GLN A 170 -5.38 -3.06 19.27
C GLN A 170 -4.81 -4.49 19.35
N GLU A 171 -4.78 -5.18 18.22
CA GLU A 171 -4.26 -6.54 18.15
C GLU A 171 -2.81 -6.54 17.66
N ARG A 172 -2.61 -6.21 16.38
CA ARG A 172 -1.32 -6.35 15.68
C ARG A 172 -1.02 -5.23 14.70
N VAL A 173 0.27 -4.96 14.48
CA VAL A 173 0.74 -4.01 13.46
C VAL A 173 0.29 -4.46 12.08
N LEU A 174 0.61 -5.70 11.70
CA LEU A 174 0.32 -6.29 10.40
C LEU A 174 -0.49 -7.58 10.55
N ASN A 175 -1.65 -7.62 9.89
CA ASN A 175 -2.45 -8.83 9.70
C ASN A 175 -2.45 -9.21 8.23
N TYR A 176 -2.04 -10.44 7.94
CA TYR A 176 -2.04 -11.01 6.61
C TYR A 176 -2.88 -12.28 6.56
N ASP A 177 -3.73 -12.38 5.54
CA ASP A 177 -4.49 -13.59 5.22
C ASP A 177 -4.22 -14.04 3.78
N GLY A 178 -3.68 -15.24 3.63
CA GLY A 178 -3.35 -15.82 2.34
C GLY A 178 -4.49 -16.60 1.68
N MET A 179 -5.66 -16.72 2.31
CA MET A 179 -6.85 -17.38 1.74
C MET A 179 -6.60 -18.80 1.18
N GLY A 180 -5.61 -19.52 1.73
CA GLY A 180 -5.16 -20.85 1.31
C GLY A 180 -4.30 -20.90 0.05
N ASN A 181 -4.24 -19.82 -0.74
CA ASN A 181 -3.66 -19.83 -2.10
C ASN A 181 -2.51 -18.83 -2.28
N TYR A 182 -2.43 -17.82 -1.41
CA TYR A 182 -1.48 -16.73 -1.54
C TYR A 182 -0.30 -16.85 -0.59
N GLU A 183 0.79 -16.22 -1.01
CA GLU A 183 2.09 -16.31 -0.35
C GLU A 183 2.48 -14.93 0.21
N ILE A 184 3.21 -14.96 1.34
CA ILE A 184 3.83 -13.78 1.94
C ILE A 184 5.34 -13.94 1.94
N THR A 185 6.04 -12.90 1.49
CA THR A 185 7.50 -12.80 1.55
C THR A 185 7.88 -11.50 2.27
N ILE A 186 8.71 -11.59 3.31
CA ILE A 186 9.23 -10.44 4.05
C ILE A 186 10.77 -10.52 4.11
N LYS A 187 11.46 -9.51 3.60
CA LYS A 187 12.93 -9.50 3.53
C LYS A 187 13.52 -8.18 4.02
N ASN A 188 14.64 -8.26 4.75
CA ASN A 188 15.45 -7.09 5.15
C ASN A 188 14.61 -6.00 5.84
N SER A 189 13.67 -6.37 6.70
CA SER A 189 12.67 -5.44 7.25
C SER A 189 12.68 -5.45 8.78
N SER A 190 12.01 -4.47 9.40
CA SER A 190 11.79 -4.43 10.84
C SER A 190 10.32 -4.21 11.17
N ILE A 191 9.81 -4.93 12.17
CA ILE A 191 8.45 -4.75 12.67
C ILE A 191 8.54 -4.63 14.20
N SER A 192 8.23 -3.46 14.71
CA SER A 192 8.21 -3.15 16.14
C SER A 192 6.78 -3.01 16.65
N GLY A 193 6.46 -3.65 17.77
CA GLY A 193 5.20 -3.44 18.47
C GLY A 193 5.18 -2.20 19.39
N GLU A 194 6.33 -1.54 19.56
CA GLU A 194 6.56 -0.42 20.49
C GLU A 194 6.02 -0.65 21.91
N TYR A 195 6.04 -1.90 22.38
CA TYR A 195 5.47 -2.37 23.64
C TYR A 195 3.96 -2.10 23.81
N GLN A 196 3.26 -1.78 22.73
CA GLN A 196 1.81 -1.48 22.75
C GLN A 196 0.97 -2.55 22.03
N CYS A 197 1.52 -3.18 20.99
CA CYS A 197 0.81 -4.20 20.22
C CYS A 197 1.73 -5.37 19.81
N SER A 198 1.12 -6.46 19.34
CA SER A 198 1.87 -7.57 18.74
C SER A 198 2.27 -7.21 17.31
N CYS A 199 3.28 -7.87 16.74
CA CYS A 199 3.85 -7.45 15.45
C CYS A 199 3.05 -7.99 14.26
N LEU A 200 3.07 -9.31 14.03
CA LEU A 200 2.58 -9.90 12.78
C LEU A 200 1.65 -11.10 13.01
N THR A 201 0.52 -11.15 12.29
CA THR A 201 -0.25 -12.39 12.06
C THR A 201 -0.16 -12.79 10.60
N ILE A 202 0.06 -14.08 10.37
CA ILE A 202 -0.05 -14.74 9.07
C ILE A 202 -1.10 -15.85 9.21
N SER A 203 -2.18 -15.74 8.46
CA SER A 203 -3.26 -16.72 8.44
C SER A 203 -3.39 -17.33 7.05
N SER A 204 -3.73 -18.62 6.99
CA SER A 204 -4.12 -19.32 5.77
C SER A 204 -3.16 -19.11 4.60
N SER A 205 -1.85 -18.98 4.83
CA SER A 205 -0.91 -18.76 3.74
C SER A 205 -0.47 -20.08 3.11
N LYS A 206 -0.44 -20.10 1.78
CA LYS A 206 0.16 -21.20 1.02
C LYS A 206 1.66 -21.32 1.32
N LYS A 207 2.33 -20.19 1.55
CA LYS A 207 3.75 -20.13 1.92
C LYS A 207 4.10 -18.80 2.57
N ALA A 208 4.82 -18.87 3.68
CA ALA A 208 5.48 -17.72 4.28
C ALA A 208 7.01 -17.85 4.20
N ASP A 209 7.69 -16.83 3.63
CA ASP A 209 9.15 -16.71 3.56
C ASP A 209 9.59 -15.40 4.25
N ILE A 210 10.23 -15.51 5.42
CA ILE A 210 10.68 -14.35 6.21
C ILE A 210 12.18 -14.45 6.40
N GLN A 211 12.94 -13.52 5.82
CA GLN A 211 14.40 -13.55 5.81
C GLN A 211 14.97 -12.21 6.29
N TYR A 212 16.04 -12.25 7.08
CA TYR A 212 16.77 -11.06 7.54
C TYR A 212 15.84 -9.96 8.10
N THR A 213 14.81 -10.37 8.86
CA THR A 213 13.77 -9.47 9.36
C THR A 213 13.78 -9.47 10.88
N TYR A 214 13.74 -8.29 11.47
CA TYR A 214 13.76 -8.09 12.92
C TYR A 214 12.36 -7.85 13.45
N PHE A 215 12.01 -8.55 14.52
CA PHE A 215 10.79 -8.32 15.29
C PHE A 215 11.18 -7.89 16.69
N GLU A 216 10.73 -6.72 17.11
CA GLU A 216 11.11 -6.19 18.42
C GLU A 216 9.94 -5.54 19.16
N LYS A 217 10.10 -5.38 20.48
CA LYS A 217 9.14 -4.69 21.35
C LYS A 217 7.69 -5.15 21.16
N GLY A 218 7.47 -6.40 20.77
CA GLY A 218 6.12 -6.95 20.64
C GLY A 218 5.47 -7.11 22.01
N PHE A 219 4.24 -6.64 22.17
CA PHE A 219 3.47 -6.78 23.39
C PHE A 219 2.42 -7.90 23.29
N SER A 220 2.46 -8.82 24.25
CA SER A 220 1.42 -9.82 24.50
C SER A 220 0.91 -9.59 25.92
N GLY A 221 -0.36 -9.23 26.04
CA GLY A 221 -1.05 -9.04 27.32
C GLY A 221 -2.29 -9.93 27.39
N ASP A 222 -2.97 -9.92 28.52
CA ASP A 222 -4.17 -10.74 28.73
C ASP A 222 -5.21 -10.52 27.62
N GLY A 223 -5.68 -11.62 27.04
CA GLY A 223 -6.63 -11.60 25.91
C GLY A 223 -6.00 -11.45 24.52
N LYS A 224 -4.69 -11.23 24.39
CA LYS A 224 -4.01 -11.27 23.09
C LYS A 224 -3.54 -12.69 22.77
N GLU A 225 -4.15 -13.31 21.77
CA GLU A 225 -3.79 -14.66 21.36
C GLU A 225 -2.46 -14.73 20.59
N GLY A 226 -1.66 -15.76 20.90
CA GLY A 226 -0.41 -16.11 20.22
C GLY A 226 0.82 -15.31 20.68
N GLY A 227 1.97 -15.56 20.02
CA GLY A 227 3.22 -14.89 20.31
C GLY A 227 3.22 -13.41 19.92
N SER A 228 3.99 -12.59 20.64
CA SER A 228 4.04 -11.14 20.45
C SER A 228 4.77 -10.69 19.18
N ALA A 229 5.72 -11.49 18.69
CA ALA A 229 6.42 -11.26 17.43
C ALA A 229 5.59 -11.79 16.25
N ILE A 230 5.46 -13.11 16.12
CA ILE A 230 4.76 -13.73 14.99
C ILE A 230 3.71 -14.70 15.50
N ARG A 231 2.50 -14.61 14.95
CA ARG A 231 1.45 -15.63 15.06
C ARG A 231 1.18 -16.20 13.67
N MET A 232 1.25 -17.51 13.55
CA MET A 232 0.90 -18.23 12.32
C MET A 232 -0.30 -19.13 12.58
N ILE A 233 -1.30 -19.08 11.68
CA ILE A 233 -2.52 -19.87 11.75
C ILE A 233 -2.69 -20.59 10.41
N SER A 234 -2.88 -21.91 10.42
CA SER A 234 -3.18 -22.72 9.21
C SER A 234 -2.29 -22.43 8.00
N THR A 235 -0.97 -22.33 8.21
CA THR A 235 0.01 -21.90 7.19
C THR A 235 1.08 -22.98 6.94
N TYR A 236 1.40 -23.25 5.67
CA TYR A 236 2.51 -24.15 5.30
C TYR A 236 3.87 -23.43 5.41
N LYS A 237 4.85 -24.07 6.05
CA LYS A 237 6.02 -23.38 6.64
C LYS A 237 7.34 -23.76 5.97
N ASN A 238 8.14 -22.74 5.62
CA ASN A 238 9.61 -22.79 5.56
C ASN A 238 10.16 -21.57 6.33
N LEU A 239 10.71 -21.76 7.53
CA LEU A 239 11.47 -20.72 8.24
C LEU A 239 12.95 -21.08 8.17
N SER A 240 13.78 -20.19 7.63
CA SER A 240 15.24 -20.33 7.59
C SER A 240 15.91 -19.01 7.90
#